data_AF-A0A3B8XC24-F1
#
_entry.id   AF-A0A3B8XC24-F1
#
_cell.length_a   1.000
_cell.length_b   1.000
_cell.length_c   1.000
_cell.angle_alpha   90.00
_cell.angle_beta   90.00
_cell.angle_gamma   90.00
#
_symmetry.space_group_name_H-M   'P 1'
#
loop_
_entity.id
_entity.type
_entity.pdbx_description
1 polymer ?
#
loop_
_entity_poly.entity_id
_entity_poly.type
_entity_poly.pdbx_seq_one_letter_code
_entity_poly.pdbx_strand_id
1 'polypeptide(L)'
;MPEWLLVDGSSMIFRAFYGVPQTNRAPDGTLINAVRGFLDRLASLINERKPRHVAVTTDEDWRPDWRVELIPSYKEHRTGEPVPHALEPQMPVIMECL
;
A
#
# COMPACT_ATOMS: atom_id res chain seq x y z
N MET A 1 6.94 19.91 -19.52
CA MET A 1 7.80 18.99 -18.75
C MET A 1 6.98 17.73 -18.47
N PRO A 2 7.55 16.51 -18.48
CA PRO A 2 6.78 15.33 -18.10
C PRO A 2 6.51 15.38 -16.58
N GLU A 3 5.23 15.45 -16.21
CA GLU A 3 4.78 15.44 -14.82
C GLU A 3 4.66 13.99 -14.35
N TRP A 4 5.51 13.59 -13.40
CA TRP A 4 5.51 12.29 -12.76
C TRP A 4 4.63 12.31 -11.52
N LEU A 5 3.81 11.27 -11.34
CA LEU A 5 3.16 10.95 -10.08
C LEU A 5 3.90 9.78 -9.43
N LEU A 6 4.64 10.07 -8.36
CA LEU A 6 5.31 9.05 -7.54
C LEU A 6 4.43 8.76 -6.33
N VAL A 7 4.03 7.50 -6.18
CA VAL A 7 3.10 7.06 -5.14
C VAL A 7 3.84 6.14 -4.18
N ASP A 8 3.87 6.51 -2.91
CA ASP A 8 4.22 5.59 -1.83
C ASP A 8 3.09 4.56 -1.69
N GLY A 9 3.30 3.39 -2.29
CA GLY A 9 2.32 2.32 -2.38
C GLY A 9 1.99 1.76 -1.00
N SER A 10 3.00 1.43 -0.20
CA SER A 10 2.83 0.91 1.16
C SER A 10 1.97 1.86 2.01
N SER A 11 2.29 3.15 2.03
CA SER A 11 1.50 4.12 2.77
C SER A 11 0.06 4.20 2.27
N MET A 12 -0.17 4.21 0.95
CA MET A 12 -1.51 4.30 0.38
C MET A 12 -2.35 3.04 0.65
N ILE A 13 -1.74 1.85 0.61
CA ILE A 13 -2.42 0.57 0.91
C ILE A 13 -2.90 0.56 2.36
N PHE A 14 -2.05 0.91 3.33
CA PHE A 14 -2.44 0.95 4.74
C PHE A 14 -3.53 2.00 5.00
N ARG A 15 -3.45 3.17 4.34
CA ARG A 15 -4.53 4.19 4.42
C ARG A 15 -5.84 3.68 3.84
N ALA A 16 -5.81 2.91 2.75
CA ALA A 16 -7.01 2.29 2.19
C ALA A 16 -7.58 1.24 3.15
N PHE A 17 -6.73 0.39 3.73
CA PHE A 17 -7.14 -0.66 4.66
C PHE A 17 -7.86 -0.11 5.91
N TYR A 18 -7.32 0.94 6.53
CA TYR A 18 -7.94 1.55 7.72
C TYR A 18 -9.00 2.60 7.41
N GLY A 19 -8.96 3.21 6.21
CA GLY A 19 -9.87 4.29 5.83
C GLY A 19 -11.15 3.83 5.13
N VAL A 20 -11.15 2.65 4.51
CA VAL A 20 -12.31 2.10 3.81
C VAL A 20 -12.99 1.04 4.68
N PRO A 21 -14.32 1.12 4.88
CA PRO A 21 -15.08 0.10 5.61
C PRO A 21 -14.81 -1.32 5.11
N GLN A 22 -14.62 -2.26 6.04
CA GLN A 22 -14.37 -3.69 5.77
C GLN A 22 -15.66 -4.45 5.42
N THR A 23 -16.44 -3.89 4.49
CA THR A 23 -17.71 -4.46 4.02
C THR A 23 -17.61 -5.09 2.64
N ASN A 24 -16.60 -4.70 1.85
CA ASN A 24 -16.38 -5.22 0.49
C ASN A 24 -15.67 -6.58 0.55
N ARG A 25 -16.26 -7.58 -0.13
CA ARG A 25 -15.71 -8.93 -0.26
C ARG A 25 -15.66 -9.37 -1.70
N ALA A 26 -14.65 -10.15 -2.05
CA ALA A 26 -14.59 -10.90 -3.29
C ALA A 26 -15.57 -12.10 -3.25
N PRO A 27 -15.87 -12.75 -4.39
CA PRO A 27 -16.81 -13.88 -4.45
C PRO A 27 -16.45 -15.06 -3.54
N ASP A 28 -15.17 -15.25 -3.24
CA ASP A 28 -14.64 -16.25 -2.32
C ASP A 28 -14.76 -15.84 -0.83
N GLY A 29 -15.26 -14.64 -0.54
CA GLY A 29 -15.43 -14.09 0.80
C GLY A 29 -14.24 -13.26 1.32
N THR A 30 -13.12 -13.20 0.58
CA THR A 30 -11.92 -12.45 0.95
C THR A 30 -12.24 -10.95 1.05
N LEU A 31 -11.80 -10.29 2.12
CA LEU A 31 -11.93 -8.83 2.24
C LEU A 31 -11.12 -8.13 1.15
N ILE A 32 -11.68 -7.10 0.53
CA ILE A 32 -11.03 -6.35 -0.58
C ILE A 32 -11.13 -4.82 -0.40
N ASN A 33 -11.32 -4.36 0.84
CA ASN A 33 -11.47 -2.93 1.12
C ASN A 33 -10.20 -2.12 0.83
N ALA A 34 -9.02 -2.67 1.10
CA ALA A 34 -7.74 -2.04 0.76
C ALA A 34 -7.51 -2.03 -0.75
N VAL A 35 -7.83 -3.12 -1.46
CA VAL A 35 -7.74 -3.20 -2.92
C VAL A 35 -8.57 -2.08 -3.55
N ARG A 36 -9.85 -2.00 -3.17
CA ARG A 36 -10.77 -0.98 -3.68
C ARG A 36 -10.29 0.43 -3.35
N GLY A 37 -9.96 0.70 -2.08
CA GLY A 37 -9.54 2.03 -1.65
C GLY A 37 -8.26 2.50 -2.30
N PHE A 38 -7.30 1.60 -2.52
CA PHE A 38 -6.05 1.89 -3.20
C PHE A 38 -6.30 2.29 -4.66
N LEU A 39 -7.04 1.46 -5.41
CA LEU A 39 -7.33 1.71 -6.82
C LEU A 39 -8.19 2.97 -7.02
N ASP A 40 -9.21 3.18 -6.18
CA ASP A 40 -10.05 4.38 -6.22
C ASP A 40 -9.21 5.64 -5.98
N ARG A 41 -8.27 5.60 -5.01
CA ARG A 41 -7.41 6.75 -4.74
C ARG A 41 -6.39 6.99 -5.86
N LEU A 42 -5.80 5.94 -6.40
CA LEU A 42 -4.86 6.02 -7.52
C LEU A 42 -5.54 6.61 -8.75
N ALA A 43 -6.72 6.10 -9.12
CA ALA A 43 -7.52 6.61 -10.23
C ALA A 43 -7.91 8.08 -10.03
N SER A 44 -8.30 8.46 -8.81
CA SER A 44 -8.60 9.86 -8.47
C SER A 44 -7.39 10.76 -8.68
N LEU A 45 -6.22 10.38 -8.18
CA LEU A 45 -4.98 11.13 -8.35
C LEU A 45 -4.59 11.29 -9.83
N ILE A 46 -4.73 10.23 -10.63
CA ILE A 46 -4.46 10.27 -12.07
C ILE A 46 -5.42 11.24 -12.76
N ASN A 47 -6.72 11.21 -12.44
CA ASN A 47 -7.71 12.10 -13.03
C ASN A 47 -7.52 13.57 -12.62
N GLU A 48 -7.20 13.81 -11.34
CA GLU A 48 -6.98 15.16 -10.78
C GLU A 48 -5.69 15.79 -11.32
N ARG A 49 -4.59 15.04 -11.32
CA ARG A 49 -3.24 15.56 -11.63
C ARG A 49 -2.86 15.40 -13.09
N LYS A 50 -3.52 14.50 -13.83
CA LYS A 50 -3.24 14.19 -15.24
C LYS A 50 -1.75 13.97 -15.52
N PRO A 51 -1.04 13.16 -14.71
CA PRO A 51 0.39 12.95 -14.90
C PRO A 51 0.64 12.22 -16.22
N ARG A 52 1.82 12.44 -16.81
CA ARG A 52 2.26 11.69 -18.00
C ARG A 52 2.85 10.33 -17.66
N HIS A 53 3.37 10.20 -16.45
CA HIS A 53 4.00 8.98 -15.96
C HIS A 53 3.59 8.74 -14.51
N VAL A 54 3.39 7.47 -14.15
CA VAL A 54 3.05 7.05 -12.79
C VAL A 54 4.05 5.98 -12.39
N ALA A 55 4.56 6.07 -11.15
CA ALA A 55 5.32 5.01 -10.52
C ALA A 55 4.77 4.79 -9.11
N VAL A 56 4.48 3.54 -8.79
CA VAL A 56 4.08 3.12 -7.44
C VAL A 56 5.24 2.38 -6.82
N THR A 57 5.72 2.86 -5.67
CA THR A 57 6.86 2.25 -4.96
C THR A 57 6.36 1.34 -3.85
N THR A 58 7.01 0.19 -3.71
CA THR A 58 6.82 -0.74 -2.59
C THR A 58 8.04 -0.74 -1.67
N ASP A 59 7.86 -1.29 -0.47
CA ASP A 59 8.96 -1.58 0.44
C ASP A 59 9.44 -3.03 0.26
N GLU A 60 10.39 -3.25 -0.66
CA GLU A 60 11.05 -4.56 -0.83
C GLU A 60 11.69 -5.04 0.48
N ASP A 61 12.34 -4.11 1.18
CA ASP A 61 12.84 -4.28 2.54
C ASP A 61 12.38 -3.09 3.39
N TRP A 62 11.24 -3.27 4.06
CA TRP A 62 10.60 -2.24 4.87
C TRP A 62 11.40 -1.87 6.14
N ARG A 63 12.27 -2.76 6.60
CA ARG A 63 13.10 -2.59 7.81
C ARG A 63 14.52 -3.12 7.54
N PRO A 64 15.31 -2.38 6.75
CA PRO A 64 16.60 -2.88 6.29
C PRO A 64 17.63 -2.93 7.40
N ASP A 65 18.44 -4.00 7.38
CA ASP A 65 19.41 -4.32 8.43
C ASP A 65 20.38 -3.17 8.70
N TRP A 66 20.88 -2.49 7.66
CA TRP A 66 21.80 -1.36 7.83
C TRP A 66 21.20 -0.21 8.66
N ARG A 67 19.87 -0.01 8.65
CA ARG A 67 19.22 0.98 9.53
C ARG A 67 19.14 0.50 10.96
N VAL A 68 18.92 -0.81 11.15
CA VAL A 68 18.86 -1.44 12.47
C VAL A 68 20.26 -1.48 13.11
N GLU A 69 21.31 -1.75 12.32
CA GLU A 69 22.71 -1.69 12.77
C GLU A 69 23.10 -0.30 13.27
N LEU A 70 22.65 0.77 12.59
CA LEU A 70 22.89 2.15 13.02
C LEU A 70 22.01 2.55 14.21
N ILE A 71 20.75 2.11 14.22
CA ILE A 71 19.76 2.47 15.23
C ILE A 71 18.96 1.20 15.60
N PRO A 72 19.37 0.45 16.64
CA PRO A 72 18.75 -0.83 16.99
C PRO A 72 17.24 -0.78 17.23
N SER A 73 16.73 0.33 17.76
CA SER A 73 15.30 0.52 18.01
C SER A 73 14.48 0.87 16.76
N TYR A 74 15.11 1.05 15.60
CA TYR A 74 14.43 1.49 14.38
C TYR A 74 13.31 0.51 14.00
N LYS A 75 12.07 1.02 14.00
CA LYS A 75 10.84 0.28 13.69
C LYS A 75 10.60 -0.99 14.53
N GLU A 76 11.33 -1.19 15.63
CA GLU A 76 11.20 -2.40 16.47
C GLU A 76 9.76 -2.64 16.95
N HIS A 77 9.06 -1.57 17.32
CA HIS A 77 7.65 -1.63 17.74
C HIS A 77 6.65 -2.12 16.68
N ARG A 78 7.09 -2.33 15.43
CA ARG A 78 6.24 -2.80 14.31
C ARG A 78 6.52 -4.24 13.90
N THR A 79 7.52 -4.89 14.49
CA THR A 79 7.94 -6.24 14.08
C THR A 79 6.97 -7.33 14.49
N GLY A 80 6.14 -7.10 15.53
CA GLY A 80 5.17 -8.08 16.01
C GLY A 80 4.00 -8.34 15.05
N GLU A 81 3.53 -7.31 14.36
CA GLU A 81 2.49 -7.42 13.31
C GLU A 81 2.78 -6.36 12.24
N PRO A 82 3.71 -6.64 11.29
CA PRO A 82 4.10 -5.66 10.29
C PRO A 82 2.98 -5.39 9.26
N VAL A 83 2.16 -6.41 8.99
CA VAL A 83 0.98 -6.32 8.13
C VAL A 83 -0.19 -6.96 8.88
N PRO A 84 -1.37 -6.31 8.99
CA PRO A 84 -2.53 -6.93 9.61
C PRO A 84 -2.99 -8.18 8.85
N HIS A 85 -3.39 -9.24 9.57
CA HIS A 85 -3.81 -10.51 8.95
C HIS A 85 -4.94 -10.36 7.91
N ALA A 86 -5.85 -9.40 8.09
CA ALA A 86 -6.93 -9.15 7.11
C ALA A 86 -6.47 -8.36 5.86
N LEU A 87 -5.28 -7.75 5.92
CA LEU A 87 -4.65 -7.05 4.80
C LEU A 87 -3.75 -7.98 3.98
N GLU A 88 -3.09 -8.96 4.61
CA GLU A 88 -2.15 -9.87 3.93
C GLU A 88 -2.71 -10.49 2.62
N PRO A 89 -3.95 -11.01 2.57
CA PRO A 89 -4.49 -11.60 1.34
C PRO A 89 -4.76 -10.58 0.22
N GLN A 90 -4.86 -9.30 0.57
CA GLN A 90 -5.13 -8.22 -0.39
C GLN A 90 -3.85 -7.71 -1.04
N MET A 91 -2.68 -7.89 -0.40
CA MET A 91 -1.41 -7.39 -0.91
C MET A 91 -1.07 -7.95 -2.31
N PRO A 92 -1.14 -9.28 -2.55
CA PRO A 92 -0.85 -9.82 -3.89
C PRO A 92 -1.81 -9.29 -4.96
N VAL A 93 -3.10 -9.14 -4.63
CA VAL A 93 -4.10 -8.62 -5.56
C VAL A 93 -3.78 -7.18 -5.97
N ILE A 94 -3.34 -6.34 -5.02
CA ILE A 94 -2.91 -4.97 -5.31
C ILE A 94 -1.68 -4.98 -6.22
N MET A 95 -0.72 -5.86 -5.96
CA MET A 95 0.50 -5.98 -6.77
C MET A 95 0.22 -6.46 -8.19
N GLU A 96 -0.73 -7.38 -8.39
CA GLU A 96 -1.16 -7.83 -9.72
C GLU A 96 -1.87 -6.73 -10.53
N CYS A 97 -2.44 -5.71 -9.86
CA CYS A 97 -3.09 -4.59 -10.53
C CYS A 97 -2.12 -3.48 -11.00
N LEU A 98 -0.85 -3.54 -10.57
CA LEU A 98 0.20 -2.55 -10.86
C LEU A 98 1.06 -2.98 -12.04
#